data_AF-X1NS62-F1
#
_entry.id   AF-X1NS62-F1
#
_cell.length_a   1.000
_cell.length_b   1.000
_cell.length_c   1.000
_cell.angle_alpha   90.00
_cell.angle_beta   90.00
_cell.angle_gamma   90.00
#
_symmetry.space_group_name_H-M   'P 1'
#
loop_
_entity.id
_entity.type
_entity.pdbx_description
1 polymer ?
#
loop_
_entity_poly.entity_id
_entity_poly.type
_entity_poly.pdbx_seq_one_letter_code
_entity_poly.pdbx_strand_id
1 'polypeptide(L)'
;MKQSINQKAWVVDVNMGYGHQRTAYPLKSLAFKGEIINANSYQGIPERDRAIWEESKRFYEFISNFKRIPLIGEFSFSLYDQFQKILSFYPRRDLSKPNFSLRRFYSLFKSGWGKDLIDRLKKGEIAF
;
A
#
# COMPACT_ATOMS: atom_id res chain seq x y z
N MET A 1 33.09 13.02 4.86
CA MET A 1 32.86 11.80 5.67
C MET A 1 31.37 11.50 5.67
N LYS A 2 30.95 10.32 5.18
CA LYS A 2 29.55 9.88 5.29
C LYS A 2 29.28 9.52 6.74
N GLN A 3 28.35 10.22 7.38
CA GLN A 3 27.87 9.89 8.72
C GLN A 3 27.35 8.45 8.68
N SER A 4 27.96 7.53 9.43
CA SER A 4 27.44 6.18 9.54
C SER A 4 26.13 6.26 10.32
N ILE A 5 25.01 6.05 9.63
CA ILE A 5 23.71 5.94 10.27
C ILE A 5 23.76 4.63 11.07
N ASN A 6 24.09 4.74 12.36
CA ASN A 6 24.15 3.60 13.26
C ASN A 6 22.75 3.11 13.67
N GLN A 7 21.71 3.86 13.28
CA GLN A 7 20.31 3.52 13.53
C GLN A 7 19.73 2.75 12.34
N LYS A 8 19.35 1.50 12.58
CA LYS A 8 18.61 0.70 11.62
C LYS A 8 17.12 1.01 11.70
N ALA A 9 16.42 0.80 10.58
CA ALA A 9 14.98 1.01 10.47
C ALA A 9 14.29 -0.22 9.87
N TRP A 10 13.03 -0.42 10.21
CA TRP A 10 12.17 -1.33 9.45
C TRP A 10 11.85 -0.67 8.10
N VAL A 11 12.36 -1.24 7.02
CA VAL A 11 12.04 -0.78 5.67
C VAL A 11 10.95 -1.70 5.13
N VAL A 12 9.81 -1.11 4.79
CA VAL A 12 8.62 -1.84 4.36
C VAL A 12 8.24 -1.41 2.95
N ASP A 13 7.97 -2.37 2.08
CA ASP A 13 7.44 -2.17 0.73
C ASP A 13 6.17 -2.99 0.50
N VAL A 14 5.66 -2.95 -0.74
CA VAL A 14 4.55 -3.77 -1.21
C VAL A 14 4.86 -4.32 -2.59
N ASN A 15 4.45 -5.55 -2.91
CA ASN A 15 4.69 -6.17 -4.22
C ASN A 15 3.61 -5.82 -5.27
N MET A 16 3.04 -4.62 -5.18
CA MET A 16 1.97 -4.14 -6.08
C MET A 16 2.51 -3.56 -7.40
N GLY A 17 3.65 -4.08 -7.87
CA GLY A 17 4.41 -3.60 -9.03
C GLY A 17 5.85 -3.25 -8.68
N TYR A 18 6.77 -3.41 -9.65
CA TYR A 18 8.22 -3.25 -9.42
C TYR A 18 8.63 -1.85 -8.94
N GLY A 19 7.83 -0.82 -9.22
CA GLY A 19 8.11 0.55 -8.80
C GLY A 19 8.29 0.71 -7.29
N HIS A 20 7.49 0.02 -6.48
CA HIS A 20 7.59 0.09 -5.02
C HIS A 20 8.89 -0.54 -4.51
N GLN A 21 9.21 -1.74 -5.00
CA GLN A 21 10.40 -2.50 -4.60
C GLN A 21 11.68 -1.81 -5.06
N ARG A 22 11.69 -1.27 -6.29
CA ARG A 22 12.82 -0.51 -6.84
C ARG A 22 13.11 0.74 -6.00
N THR A 23 12.08 1.44 -5.52
CA THR A 23 12.26 2.62 -4.66
C THR A 23 12.73 2.24 -3.25
N ALA A 24 12.32 1.08 -2.72
CA ALA A 24 12.78 0.61 -1.42
C ALA A 24 14.22 0.08 -1.45
N TYR A 25 14.68 -0.51 -2.56
CA TYR A 25 15.99 -1.16 -2.67
C TYR A 25 17.21 -0.27 -2.28
N PRO A 26 17.30 1.00 -2.69
CA PRO A 26 18.37 1.89 -2.23
C PRO A 26 18.46 2.08 -0.71
N LEU A 27 17.37 1.81 0.02
CA LEU A 27 17.30 1.91 1.48
C LEU A 27 17.76 0.64 2.21
N LYS A 28 18.18 -0.41 1.47
CA LYS A 28 18.59 -1.70 2.05
C LYS A 28 19.71 -1.57 3.10
N SER A 29 20.62 -0.61 2.95
CA SER A 29 21.69 -0.34 3.93
C SER A 29 21.17 0.20 5.27
N LEU A 30 20.00 0.84 5.27
CA LEU A 30 19.30 1.34 6.45
C LEU A 30 18.38 0.29 7.08
N ALA A 31 18.02 -0.74 6.30
CA ALA A 31 17.11 -1.78 6.74
C ALA A 31 17.71 -2.62 7.88
N PHE A 32 16.88 -2.92 8.87
CA PHE A 32 17.21 -3.86 9.93
C PHE A 32 17.53 -5.23 9.31
N LYS A 33 18.66 -5.82 9.72
CA LYS A 33 19.25 -7.03 9.10
C LYS A 33 19.52 -6.95 7.59
N GLY A 34 19.43 -5.76 6.99
CA GLY A 34 19.59 -5.58 5.55
C GLY A 34 18.41 -6.07 4.73
N GLU A 35 17.23 -6.26 5.33
CA GLU A 35 16.08 -6.89 4.69
C GLU A 35 14.88 -5.93 4.56
N ILE A 36 14.23 -5.98 3.41
CA ILE A 36 13.04 -5.16 3.11
C ILE A 36 11.81 -6.05 3.25
N ILE A 37 10.86 -5.62 4.08
CA ILE A 37 9.66 -6.40 4.40
C ILE A 37 8.57 -6.07 3.41
N ASN A 38 8.00 -7.09 2.78
CA ASN A 38 6.84 -6.92 1.93
C ASN A 38 5.54 -7.00 2.76
N ALA A 39 4.86 -5.87 2.96
CA ALA A 39 3.68 -5.79 3.82
C ALA A 39 2.51 -6.69 3.38
N ASN A 40 2.51 -7.14 2.13
CA ASN A 40 1.44 -7.95 1.57
C ASN A 40 1.84 -9.41 1.24
N SER A 41 3.07 -9.82 1.55
CA SER A 41 3.52 -11.20 1.34
C SER A 41 4.61 -11.67 2.31
N TYR A 42 4.74 -11.05 3.48
CA TYR A 42 5.73 -11.47 4.49
C TYR A 42 5.44 -12.89 5.03
N GLN A 43 6.48 -13.57 5.50
CA GLN A 43 6.35 -14.93 6.04
C GLN A 43 5.40 -14.95 7.24
N GLY A 44 4.39 -15.84 7.19
CA GLY A 44 3.40 -15.98 8.25
C GLY A 44 2.32 -14.90 8.27
N ILE A 45 2.16 -14.11 7.19
CA ILE A 45 1.02 -13.20 7.04
C ILE A 45 -0.31 -13.95 7.20
N PRO A 46 -1.26 -13.44 8.01
CA PRO A 46 -2.58 -14.05 8.17
C PRO A 46 -3.33 -14.14 6.84
N GLU A 47 -4.04 -15.25 6.61
CA GLU A 47 -4.84 -15.46 5.38
C GLU A 47 -5.81 -14.31 5.11
N ARG A 48 -6.45 -13.78 6.17
CA ARG A 48 -7.36 -12.63 6.06
C ARG A 48 -6.66 -11.39 5.52
N ASP A 49 -5.45 -11.09 5.99
CA ASP A 49 -4.71 -9.90 5.58
C ASP A 49 -4.23 -10.05 4.14
N ARG A 50 -3.74 -11.25 3.77
CA ARG A 50 -3.37 -11.59 2.41
C ARG A 50 -4.56 -11.48 1.46
N ALA A 51 -5.73 -12.01 1.83
CA ALA A 51 -6.93 -11.95 1.01
C ALA A 51 -7.36 -10.51 0.71
N ILE A 52 -7.33 -9.61 1.72
CA ILE A 52 -7.65 -8.19 1.52
C ILE A 52 -6.69 -7.54 0.50
N TRP A 53 -5.39 -7.87 0.59
CA TRP A 53 -4.40 -7.39 -0.38
C TRP A 53 -4.66 -7.92 -1.79
N GLU A 54 -4.92 -9.22 -1.94
CA GLU A 54 -5.21 -9.85 -3.23
C GLU A 54 -6.49 -9.32 -3.88
N GLU A 55 -7.58 -9.20 -3.12
CA GLU A 55 -8.83 -8.63 -3.61
C GLU A 55 -8.65 -7.18 -4.06
N SER A 56 -7.92 -6.38 -3.28
CA SER A 56 -7.60 -4.99 -3.64
C SER A 56 -6.76 -4.91 -4.91
N LYS A 57 -5.78 -5.80 -5.07
CA LYS A 57 -4.96 -5.91 -6.27
C LYS A 57 -5.79 -6.31 -7.48
N ARG A 58 -6.61 -7.36 -7.38
CA ARG A 58 -7.50 -7.82 -8.46
C ARG A 58 -8.46 -6.72 -8.89
N PHE A 59 -9.04 -5.99 -7.93
CA PHE A 59 -9.91 -4.86 -8.21
C PHE A 59 -9.15 -3.75 -8.96
N TYR A 60 -7.96 -3.38 -8.50
CA TYR A 60 -7.12 -2.38 -9.18
C TYR A 60 -6.76 -2.83 -10.61
N GLU A 61 -6.30 -4.07 -10.77
CA GLU A 61 -5.93 -4.66 -12.05
C GLU A 61 -7.12 -4.69 -13.00
N PHE A 62 -8.29 -5.10 -12.51
CA PHE A 62 -9.55 -5.04 -13.26
C PHE A 62 -9.81 -3.62 -13.76
N ILE A 63 -9.88 -2.61 -12.89
CA ILE A 63 -10.13 -1.23 -13.32
C ILE A 63 -9.06 -0.71 -14.29
N SER A 64 -7.79 -1.03 -14.04
CA SER A 64 -6.66 -0.59 -14.87
C SER A 64 -6.63 -1.26 -16.25
N ASN A 65 -7.06 -2.51 -16.35
CA ASN A 65 -7.20 -3.23 -17.62
C ASN A 65 -8.43 -2.73 -18.39
N PHE A 66 -9.53 -2.43 -17.69
CA PHE A 66 -10.73 -1.85 -18.30
C PHE A 66 -10.46 -0.47 -18.91
N LYS A 67 -9.55 0.34 -18.33
CA LYS A 67 -9.07 1.59 -18.94
C LYS A 67 -8.54 1.41 -20.37
N ARG A 68 -8.03 0.23 -20.72
CA ARG A 68 -7.48 -0.06 -22.06
C ARG A 68 -8.55 -0.43 -23.09
N ILE A 69 -9.81 -0.61 -22.67
CA ILE A 69 -10.92 -1.00 -23.55
C ILE A 69 -11.75 0.25 -23.89
N PRO A 70 -11.77 0.74 -25.14
CA PRO A 70 -12.40 2.01 -25.50
C PRO A 70 -13.95 1.96 -25.62
N LEU A 71 -14.66 1.08 -24.89
CA LEU A 71 -16.01 0.68 -25.29
C LEU A 71 -17.05 0.40 -24.18
N ILE A 72 -16.97 1.04 -23.01
CA ILE A 72 -18.01 0.92 -21.98
C ILE A 72 -18.32 2.30 -21.38
N GLY A 73 -19.61 2.65 -21.30
CA GLY A 73 -20.17 4.01 -21.16
C GLY A 73 -19.93 4.78 -19.84
N GLU A 74 -20.82 5.73 -19.52
CA GLU A 74 -20.69 6.74 -18.44
C GLU A 74 -20.33 6.16 -17.05
N PHE A 75 -20.83 4.96 -16.72
CA PHE A 75 -20.54 4.31 -15.44
C PHE A 75 -19.05 3.96 -15.29
N SER A 76 -18.43 3.42 -16.34
CA SER A 76 -17.00 3.11 -16.35
C SER A 76 -16.14 4.37 -16.22
N PHE A 77 -16.58 5.46 -16.86
CA PHE A 77 -15.91 6.76 -16.78
C PHE A 77 -16.02 7.38 -15.38
N SER A 78 -17.16 7.24 -14.70
CA SER A 78 -17.35 7.74 -13.33
C SER A 78 -16.50 7.00 -12.30
N LEU A 79 -16.40 5.66 -12.41
CA LEU A 79 -15.53 4.85 -11.56
C LEU A 79 -14.06 5.22 -11.80
N TYR A 80 -13.70 5.37 -13.06
CA TYR A 80 -12.37 5.79 -13.46
C TYR A 80 -11.99 7.19 -12.95
N ASP A 81 -12.86 8.20 -13.13
CA ASP A 81 -12.65 9.56 -12.61
C ASP A 81 -12.51 9.56 -11.09
N GLN A 82 -13.35 8.80 -10.37
CA GLN A 82 -13.27 8.72 -8.91
C GLN A 82 -11.97 8.07 -8.40
N PHE A 83 -11.46 7.04 -9.09
CA PHE A 83 -10.19 6.39 -8.74
C PHE A 83 -8.96 7.20 -9.15
N GLN A 84 -9.02 7.90 -10.28
CA GLN A 84 -7.92 8.72 -10.78
C GLN A 84 -7.94 10.17 -10.28
N LYS A 85 -8.93 10.56 -9.47
CA LYS A 85 -9.09 11.92 -8.98
C LYS A 85 -7.91 12.35 -8.11
N ILE A 86 -6.87 12.88 -8.74
CA ILE A 86 -5.80 13.59 -8.07
C ILE A 86 -6.35 15.00 -7.81
N LEU A 87 -6.63 15.28 -6.53
CA LEU A 87 -7.06 16.61 -6.12
C LEU A 87 -5.94 17.61 -6.42
N SER A 88 -6.31 18.82 -6.85
CA SER A 88 -5.36 19.90 -7.11
C SER A 88 -4.47 20.12 -5.88
N PHE A 89 -3.16 20.23 -6.09
CA PHE A 89 -2.15 20.35 -5.02
C PHE A 89 -2.41 21.53 -4.06
N TYR A 90 -3.04 22.61 -4.54
CA TYR A 90 -3.56 23.71 -3.72
C TYR A 90 -5.07 23.88 -3.91
N PRO A 91 -5.90 23.14 -3.17
CA PRO A 91 -7.33 23.24 -3.27
C PRO A 91 -7.81 24.51 -2.58
N ARG A 92 -8.60 25.34 -3.28
CA ARG A 92 -9.27 26.52 -2.69
C ARG A 92 -10.49 26.15 -1.81
N ARG A 93 -10.62 24.87 -1.41
CA ARG A 93 -11.76 24.32 -0.65
C ARG A 93 -11.27 23.35 0.43
N ASP A 94 -12.04 23.20 1.50
CA ASP A 94 -11.76 22.25 2.58
C ASP A 94 -11.83 20.80 2.07
N LEU A 95 -10.74 20.05 2.27
CA LEU A 95 -10.61 18.63 1.94
C LEU A 95 -10.46 17.73 3.19
N SER A 96 -10.72 18.27 4.39
CA SER A 96 -10.60 17.54 5.66
C SER A 96 -11.56 16.34 5.76
N LYS A 97 -12.67 16.36 5.02
CA LYS A 97 -13.70 15.32 5.09
C LYS A 97 -13.22 14.03 4.40
N PRO A 98 -13.34 12.86 5.07
CA PRO A 98 -12.91 11.60 4.50
C PRO A 98 -13.85 11.15 3.38
N ASN A 99 -13.27 10.78 2.24
CA ASN A 99 -13.99 10.16 1.13
C ASN A 99 -14.35 8.69 1.43
N PHE A 100 -15.16 8.07 0.57
CA PHE A 100 -15.62 6.70 0.74
C PHE A 100 -14.46 5.70 0.87
N SER A 101 -13.44 5.81 0.02
CA SER A 101 -12.25 4.94 0.04
C SER A 101 -11.53 5.03 1.38
N LEU A 102 -11.32 6.24 1.90
CA LEU A 102 -10.67 6.46 3.19
C LEU A 102 -11.49 5.85 4.33
N ARG A 103 -12.81 6.06 4.34
CA ARG A 103 -13.70 5.45 5.35
C ARG A 103 -13.63 3.91 5.31
N ARG A 104 -13.58 3.31 4.11
CA ARG A 104 -13.46 1.86 3.92
C ARG A 104 -12.12 1.35 4.47
N PHE A 105 -11.00 2.00 4.15
CA PHE A 105 -9.69 1.60 4.69
C PHE A 105 -9.62 1.72 6.21
N TYR A 106 -10.15 2.80 6.80
CA TYR A 106 -10.23 2.93 8.25
C TYR A 106 -11.09 1.82 8.90
N SER A 107 -12.17 1.40 8.23
CA SER A 107 -12.96 0.25 8.69
C SER A 107 -12.14 -1.05 8.66
N LEU A 108 -11.34 -1.28 7.62
CA LEU A 108 -10.46 -2.45 7.53
C LEU A 108 -9.42 -2.45 8.65
N PHE A 109 -8.77 -1.29 8.91
CA PHE A 109 -7.82 -1.14 10.02
C PHE A 109 -8.48 -1.43 11.37
N LYS A 110 -9.67 -0.87 11.61
CA LYS A 110 -10.45 -1.14 12.84
C LYS A 110 -10.82 -2.61 12.97
N SER A 111 -11.02 -3.31 11.85
CA SER A 111 -11.30 -4.74 11.81
C SER A 111 -10.05 -5.64 11.97
N GLY A 112 -8.86 -5.03 12.11
CA GLY A 112 -7.60 -5.72 12.39
C GLY A 112 -6.66 -5.90 11.19
N TRP A 113 -7.01 -5.39 10.00
CA TRP A 113 -6.13 -5.50 8.84
C TRP A 113 -4.78 -4.81 9.09
N GLY A 114 -3.68 -5.53 8.91
CA GLY A 114 -2.31 -5.06 9.13
C GLY A 114 -1.85 -5.10 10.59
N LYS A 115 -2.71 -5.51 11.53
CA LYS A 115 -2.36 -5.56 12.95
C LYS A 115 -1.23 -6.56 13.24
N ASP A 116 -1.28 -7.73 12.61
CA ASP A 116 -0.26 -8.78 12.79
C ASP A 116 1.14 -8.27 12.40
N LEU A 117 1.26 -7.59 11.24
CA LEU A 117 2.52 -6.99 10.80
C LEU A 117 3.07 -6.01 11.83
N ILE A 118 2.24 -5.07 12.31
CA ILE A 118 2.64 -4.07 13.30
C ILE A 118 3.08 -4.73 14.62
N ASP A 119 2.35 -5.74 15.09
CA ASP A 119 2.66 -6.40 16.35
C ASP A 119 3.97 -7.21 16.25
N ARG A 120 4.27 -7.83 15.10
CA ARG A 120 5.57 -8.48 14.87
C ARG A 120 6.73 -7.49 14.76
N LEU A 121 6.52 -6.33 14.10
CA LEU A 121 7.52 -5.26 14.02
C LEU A 121 7.88 -4.70 15.39
N LYS A 122 6.90 -4.53 16.28
CA LYS A 122 7.12 -4.09 17.67
C LYS A 122 7.97 -5.07 18.46
N LYS A 123 7.82 -6.37 18.22
CA LYS A 123 8.57 -7.44 18.90
C LYS A 123 9.91 -7.75 18.23
N GLY A 124 10.14 -7.32 16.99
CA GLY A 124 11.31 -7.68 16.20
C GLY A 124 11.30 -9.12 15.67
N GLU A 125 10.11 -9.72 15.56
CA GLU A 125 9.90 -11.15 15.29
C GLU A 125 9.59 -11.47 13.81
N ILE A 126 9.70 -10.50 12.90
CA ILE A 126 9.46 -10.78 11.47
C ILE A 126 10.60 -11.63 10.91
N ALA A 127 10.24 -12.85 10.52
CA ALA A 127 11.03 -13.67 9.59
C ALA A 127 10.78 -13.15 8.17
N PHE A 128 11.84 -13.07 7.38
CA PHE A 128 11.84 -12.51 6.02
C PHE A 128 11.52 -13.57 4.98
#